data_AF-A0A410GH20-F1
#
_entry.id   AF-A0A410GH20-F1
#
_cell.length_a   1.000
_cell.length_b   1.000
_cell.length_c   1.000
_cell.angle_alpha   90.00
_cell.angle_beta   90.00
_cell.angle_gamma   90.00
#
_symmetry.space_group_name_H-M   'P 1'
#
loop_
_entity.id
_entity.type
_entity.pdbx_description
1 polymer ?
#
loop_
_entity_poly.entity_id
_entity_poly.type
_entity_poly.pdbx_seq_one_letter_code
_entity_poly.pdbx_strand_id
1 'polypeptide(L)'
;MRTRMVLAASVMAVCSLALSAQAAPPEGKGSDNRANNSGNPDKGGKGNPHAWDNSGNRNPGLGDLVYAGITAVLAREYALDFGLSGYSTLPPGIRKNLARGKPIPPGIAKKMVPSSLLGRLPRHPGYEWRVAGTDLILISVATAVVADILYDVFD
;
A
#
# COMPACT_ATOMS: atom_id res chain seq x y z
N MET A 1 -9.30 47.50 -22.30
CA MET A 1 -8.79 46.78 -23.49
C MET A 1 -7.69 45.85 -23.01
N ARG A 2 -7.87 44.54 -22.82
CA ARG A 2 -7.88 43.41 -23.78
C ARG A 2 -7.84 42.15 -22.87
N THR A 3 -8.46 41.00 -23.07
CA THR A 3 -9.43 40.43 -24.01
C THR A 3 -9.97 39.19 -23.28
N ARG A 4 -11.31 39.06 -23.20
CA ARG A 4 -11.98 37.83 -22.78
C ARG A 4 -11.89 36.80 -23.91
N MET A 5 -11.45 35.58 -23.63
CA MET A 5 -11.52 34.43 -24.56
C MET A 5 -11.91 33.20 -23.74
N VAL A 6 -13.21 32.86 -23.71
CA VAL A 6 -13.99 32.01 -24.62
C VAL A 6 -13.97 30.55 -24.15
N LEU A 7 -15.16 30.15 -23.70
CA LEU A 7 -15.63 28.81 -23.44
C LEU A 7 -15.49 27.95 -24.71
N ALA A 8 -14.94 26.75 -24.60
CA ALA A 8 -15.11 25.71 -25.61
C ALA A 8 -15.59 24.44 -24.90
N ALA A 9 -16.90 24.25 -24.91
CA ALA A 9 -17.55 22.99 -24.57
C ALA A 9 -17.38 22.04 -25.76
N SER A 10 -16.74 20.89 -25.54
CA SER A 10 -16.70 19.80 -26.53
C SER A 10 -17.40 18.58 -25.93
N VAL A 11 -18.70 18.49 -26.19
CA VAL A 11 -19.49 17.26 -26.08
C VAL A 11 -19.10 16.38 -27.25
N MET A 12 -18.63 15.16 -26.98
CA MET A 12 -18.58 14.12 -28.00
C MET A 12 -19.17 12.83 -27.45
N ALA A 13 -20.12 12.35 -28.23
CA ALA A 13 -21.12 11.35 -27.92
C ALA A 13 -20.60 9.92 -28.16
N VAL A 14 -21.09 9.02 -27.30
CA VAL A 14 -21.58 7.66 -27.57
C VAL A 14 -20.73 6.73 -28.44
N CYS A 15 -20.31 5.61 -27.83
CA CYS A 15 -20.37 4.30 -28.47
C CYS A 15 -20.53 3.20 -27.41
N SER A 16 -21.77 2.81 -27.15
CA SER A 16 -22.10 1.61 -26.37
C SER A 16 -21.89 0.38 -27.26
N LEU A 17 -20.85 -0.41 -26.99
CA LEU A 17 -20.72 -1.75 -27.54
C LEU A 17 -21.29 -2.74 -26.53
N ALA A 18 -22.53 -3.16 -26.78
CA ALA A 18 -23.09 -4.37 -26.21
C ALA A 18 -22.52 -5.56 -26.99
N LEU A 19 -21.95 -6.56 -26.30
CA LEU A 19 -21.86 -7.92 -26.84
C LEU A 19 -21.77 -8.98 -25.73
N SER A 20 -22.67 -9.96 -25.86
CA SER A 20 -22.61 -11.36 -25.42
C SER A 20 -22.50 -11.68 -23.93
N ALA A 21 -23.66 -12.00 -23.35
CA ALA A 21 -23.82 -13.03 -22.34
C ALA A 21 -23.34 -14.40 -22.89
N GLN A 22 -22.54 -15.13 -22.12
CA GLN A 22 -22.41 -16.58 -22.27
C GLN A 22 -21.85 -17.21 -20.97
N ALA A 23 -22.40 -18.38 -20.66
CA ALA A 23 -21.93 -19.39 -19.71
C ALA A 23 -22.30 -19.20 -18.23
N ALA A 24 -23.43 -19.80 -17.86
CA ALA A 24 -23.65 -20.34 -16.52
C ALA A 24 -22.66 -21.50 -16.25
N PRO A 25 -21.99 -21.55 -15.09
CA PRO A 25 -21.24 -22.73 -14.69
C PRO A 25 -22.18 -23.85 -14.20
N PRO A 26 -21.86 -25.13 -14.47
CA PRO A 26 -22.73 -26.27 -14.20
C PRO A 26 -22.92 -26.58 -12.72
N GLU A 27 -24.09 -27.14 -12.38
CA GLU A 27 -24.41 -27.77 -11.11
C GLU A 27 -23.45 -28.95 -10.82
N GLY A 28 -22.47 -28.70 -9.95
CA GLY A 28 -21.58 -29.71 -9.39
C GLY A 28 -22.15 -30.27 -8.08
N LYS A 29 -22.89 -31.36 -8.20
CA LYS A 29 -23.34 -32.22 -7.11
C LYS A 29 -22.17 -33.05 -6.56
N GLY A 30 -21.92 -32.96 -5.25
CA GLY A 30 -20.99 -33.84 -4.52
C GLY A 30 -20.63 -33.25 -3.15
N SER A 31 -21.50 -33.44 -2.15
CA SER A 31 -21.38 -34.46 -1.08
C SER A 31 -20.29 -34.14 -0.04
N ASP A 32 -20.77 -33.73 1.14
CA ASP A 32 -20.07 -33.74 2.42
C ASP A 32 -19.26 -35.01 2.64
N ASN A 33 -18.04 -34.87 3.18
CA ASN A 33 -17.45 -35.88 4.04
C ASN A 33 -16.51 -35.23 5.06
N ARG A 34 -16.95 -35.27 6.31
CA ARG A 34 -16.15 -35.14 7.53
C ARG A 34 -15.49 -36.50 7.82
N ALA A 35 -14.18 -36.53 8.04
CA ALA A 35 -13.44 -37.49 8.89
C ALA A 35 -11.94 -37.10 8.82
N ASN A 36 -11.33 -36.52 9.86
CA ASN A 36 -10.79 -37.12 11.08
C ASN A 36 -9.49 -37.96 10.89
N ASN A 37 -8.48 -37.50 11.62
CA ASN A 37 -7.38 -38.21 12.29
C ASN A 37 -6.17 -38.80 11.55
N SER A 38 -5.01 -38.41 12.11
CA SER A 38 -3.78 -39.17 12.39
C SER A 38 -3.15 -40.03 11.30
N GLY A 39 -1.96 -39.63 10.89
CA GLY A 39 -0.96 -40.54 10.34
C GLY A 39 0.41 -39.89 10.32
N ASN A 40 1.19 -40.04 11.40
CA ASN A 40 2.65 -39.97 11.30
C ASN A 40 3.15 -41.35 10.83
N PRO A 41 4.06 -41.40 9.87
CA PRO A 41 5.18 -42.30 10.04
C PRO A 41 6.52 -41.63 9.72
N ASP A 42 7.44 -41.98 10.60
CA ASP A 42 8.86 -41.66 10.63
C ASP A 42 9.66 -42.27 9.46
N LYS A 43 10.77 -41.58 9.14
CA LYS A 43 12.03 -42.03 8.48
C LYS A 43 12.15 -42.07 6.95
N GLY A 44 13.12 -41.27 6.47
CA GLY A 44 14.20 -41.75 5.60
C GLY A 44 14.44 -40.96 4.31
N GLY A 45 15.43 -40.06 4.30
CA GLY A 45 15.95 -39.48 3.06
C GLY A 45 17.11 -38.52 3.27
N LYS A 46 18.34 -38.97 3.02
CA LYS A 46 19.54 -38.13 2.93
C LYS A 46 19.49 -37.34 1.62
N GLY A 47 19.64 -36.01 1.69
CA GLY A 47 19.81 -35.11 0.55
C GLY A 47 20.53 -33.83 0.99
N ASN A 48 21.50 -33.41 0.17
CA ASN A 48 22.56 -32.41 0.42
C ASN A 48 22.04 -30.95 0.56
N PRO A 49 22.90 -29.97 0.94
CA PRO A 49 22.53 -28.78 1.70
C PRO A 49 22.20 -27.55 0.85
N HIS A 50 21.54 -26.57 1.48
CA HIS A 50 21.36 -25.18 1.04
C HIS A 50 20.75 -24.97 -0.35
N ALA A 51 19.43 -25.16 -0.44
CA ALA A 51 18.59 -24.39 -1.34
C ALA A 51 17.64 -23.54 -0.50
N TRP A 52 18.07 -22.35 -0.08
CA TRP A 52 17.13 -21.28 0.25
C TRP A 52 16.64 -20.70 -1.07
N ASP A 53 15.82 -21.47 -1.79
CA ASP A 53 14.95 -20.88 -2.79
C ASP A 53 13.80 -20.20 -2.02
N ASN A 54 14.04 -18.96 -1.61
CA ASN A 54 12.97 -18.03 -1.34
C ASN A 54 12.69 -17.25 -2.64
N SER A 55 12.15 -17.96 -3.63
CA SER A 55 11.36 -17.38 -4.70
C SER A 55 9.87 -17.45 -4.35
N GLY A 56 9.53 -17.18 -3.09
CA GLY A 56 8.17 -16.88 -2.69
C GLY A 56 7.80 -15.48 -3.18
N ASN A 57 7.09 -15.40 -4.31
CA ASN A 57 6.29 -14.23 -4.67
C ASN A 57 7.06 -12.88 -4.70
N ARG A 58 8.13 -12.80 -5.48
CA ARG A 58 8.72 -11.49 -5.83
C ARG A 58 7.78 -10.81 -6.81
N ASN A 59 6.79 -10.10 -6.29
CA ASN A 59 6.15 -9.03 -7.05
C ASN A 59 7.27 -8.14 -7.61
N PRO A 60 7.47 -8.06 -8.94
CA PRO A 60 8.65 -7.43 -9.54
C PRO A 60 8.87 -5.95 -9.16
N GLY A 61 7.91 -5.29 -8.51
CA GLY A 61 8.01 -3.91 -8.02
C GLY A 61 8.28 -3.74 -6.51
N LEU A 62 8.37 -4.83 -5.72
CA LEU A 62 8.52 -4.76 -4.26
C LEU A 62 9.99 -4.73 -3.80
N GLY A 63 10.90 -5.30 -4.61
CA GLY A 63 12.33 -5.32 -4.32
C GLY A 63 13.04 -3.98 -4.50
N ASP A 64 12.44 -3.06 -5.25
CA ASP A 64 12.99 -1.74 -5.60
C ASP A 64 12.40 -0.58 -4.76
N LEU A 65 11.56 -0.89 -3.78
CA LEU A 65 10.96 0.16 -2.95
C LEU A 65 12.01 0.81 -2.05
N VAL A 66 12.11 2.13 -2.16
CA VAL A 66 13.03 2.95 -1.36
C VAL A 66 12.61 2.96 0.11
N TYR A 67 13.60 2.88 1.01
CA TYR A 67 13.42 3.05 2.44
C TYR A 67 13.39 4.53 2.82
N ALA A 68 12.73 4.84 3.94
CA ALA A 68 12.60 6.17 4.52
C ALA A 68 13.92 6.95 4.59
N GLY A 69 15.03 6.27 4.90
CA GLY A 69 16.33 6.91 5.12
C GLY A 69 16.40 7.69 6.43
N ILE A 70 15.41 7.51 7.32
CA ILE A 70 15.30 8.11 8.65
C ILE A 70 14.56 7.13 9.56
N THR A 71 14.87 7.13 10.86
CA THR A 71 14.17 6.31 11.84
C THR A 71 12.87 6.98 12.30
N ALA A 72 11.91 6.20 12.77
CA ALA A 72 10.67 6.73 13.34
C ALA A 72 10.95 7.64 14.57
N VAL A 73 11.97 7.31 15.37
CA VAL A 73 12.40 8.12 16.53
C VAL A 73 12.82 9.52 16.09
N LEU A 74 13.71 9.64 15.10
CA LEU A 74 14.17 10.95 14.63
C LEU A 74 13.05 11.73 13.93
N ALA A 75 12.19 11.04 13.18
CA ALA A 75 11.01 11.67 12.58
C ALA A 75 10.04 12.23 13.64
N ARG A 76 9.84 11.50 14.75
CA ARG A 76 9.04 11.94 15.90
C ARG A 76 9.68 13.14 16.59
N GLU A 77 10.99 13.15 16.79
CA GLU A 77 11.70 14.32 17.33
C GLU A 77 11.44 15.57 16.49
N TYR A 78 11.55 15.47 15.16
CA TYR A 78 11.21 16.58 14.27
C TYR A 78 9.74 16.99 14.34
N ALA A 79 8.82 16.03 14.49
CA ALA A 79 7.40 16.33 14.63
C ALA A 79 7.13 17.12 15.93
N LEU A 80 7.73 16.69 17.06
CA LEU A 80 7.62 17.34 18.35
C LEU A 80 8.20 18.75 18.36
N ASP A 81 9.35 18.97 17.72
CA ASP A 81 9.96 20.31 17.56
C ASP A 81 8.99 21.33 16.93
N PHE A 82 8.07 20.87 16.09
CA PHE A 82 7.07 21.70 15.41
C PHE A 82 5.67 21.60 16.03
N GLY A 83 5.52 20.93 17.18
CA GLY A 83 4.22 20.73 17.83
C GLY A 83 3.23 19.87 17.03
N LEU A 84 3.74 18.95 16.20
CA LEU A 84 2.94 18.05 15.37
C LEU A 84 2.73 16.71 16.11
N SER A 85 1.83 16.70 17.09
CA SER A 85 1.43 15.49 17.84
C SER A 85 -0.08 15.44 18.05
N GLY A 86 -0.60 14.36 18.65
CA GLY A 86 -2.04 14.22 18.95
C GLY A 86 -2.89 13.94 17.71
N TYR A 87 -2.32 13.33 16.68
CA TYR A 87 -3.06 12.96 15.48
C TYR A 87 -3.97 11.77 15.78
N SER A 88 -5.13 11.71 15.12
CA SER A 88 -6.04 10.57 15.29
C SER A 88 -5.47 9.33 14.61
N THR A 89 -5.32 8.25 15.38
CA THR A 89 -4.93 6.93 14.88
C THR A 89 -5.89 6.41 13.82
N LEU A 90 -5.36 5.72 12.81
CA LEU A 90 -6.17 5.04 11.80
C LEU A 90 -7.08 3.98 12.46
N PRO A 91 -8.33 3.80 11.98
CA PRO A 91 -9.17 2.70 12.46
C PRO A 91 -8.44 1.35 12.34
N PRO A 92 -8.59 0.41 13.30
CA PRO A 92 -7.82 -0.82 13.34
C PRO A 92 -7.89 -1.63 12.03
N GLY A 93 -9.07 -1.64 11.40
CA GLY A 93 -9.29 -2.32 10.12
C GLY A 93 -8.56 -1.70 8.93
N ILE A 94 -8.25 -0.41 8.98
CA ILE A 94 -7.50 0.30 7.93
C ILE A 94 -6.00 0.21 8.21
N ARG A 95 -5.57 0.41 9.46
CA ARG A 95 -4.15 0.32 9.85
C ARG A 95 -3.55 -1.04 9.50
N LYS A 96 -4.26 -2.15 9.74
CA LYS A 96 -3.77 -3.51 9.39
C LYS A 96 -3.54 -3.73 7.89
N ASN A 97 -4.19 -2.92 7.04
CA ASN A 97 -4.06 -3.00 5.58
C ASN A 97 -2.99 -2.05 5.04
N LEU A 98 -2.51 -1.10 5.86
CA LEU A 98 -1.38 -0.24 5.53
C LEU A 98 -0.10 -1.08 5.66
N ALA A 99 0.50 -1.41 4.51
CA ALA A 99 1.71 -2.22 4.48
C ALA A 99 2.60 -1.81 3.30
N ARG A 100 3.92 -1.98 3.49
CA ARG A 100 4.92 -1.75 2.44
C ARG A 100 4.63 -2.60 1.20
N GLY A 101 4.80 -1.97 0.05
CA GLY A 101 4.57 -2.50 -1.30
C GLY A 101 3.12 -2.75 -1.67
N LYS A 102 2.18 -2.38 -0.82
CA LYS A 102 0.76 -2.34 -1.18
C LYS A 102 0.35 -0.92 -1.55
N PRO A 103 -0.64 -0.75 -2.43
CA PRO A 103 -1.30 0.53 -2.62
C PRO A 103 -1.87 1.05 -1.30
N ILE A 104 -1.91 2.37 -1.13
CA ILE A 104 -2.55 2.99 0.02
C ILE A 104 -4.02 2.53 0.14
N PRO A 105 -4.47 2.09 1.34
CA PRO A 105 -5.85 1.68 1.54
C PRO A 105 -6.86 2.78 1.16
N PRO A 106 -7.99 2.42 0.54
CA PRO A 106 -9.06 3.37 0.26
C PRO A 106 -9.61 3.94 1.57
N GLY A 107 -10.01 5.22 1.54
CA GLY A 107 -10.54 5.91 2.73
C GLY A 107 -9.49 6.50 3.67
N ILE A 108 -8.18 6.28 3.44
CA ILE A 108 -7.14 7.06 4.11
C ILE A 108 -7.04 8.43 3.43
N ALA A 109 -7.33 9.49 4.18
CA ALA A 109 -7.07 10.84 3.73
C ALA A 109 -5.56 10.99 3.48
N LYS A 110 -5.18 11.27 2.22
CA LYS A 110 -3.79 11.54 1.82
C LYS A 110 -3.35 12.91 2.34
N LYS A 111 -3.26 13.06 3.66
CA LYS A 111 -2.89 14.31 4.30
C LYS A 111 -1.43 14.63 3.96
N MET A 112 -1.20 15.87 3.52
CA MET A 112 0.14 16.34 3.24
C MET A 112 0.90 16.53 4.55
N VAL A 113 2.19 16.24 4.51
CA VAL A 113 3.08 16.59 5.63
C VAL A 113 3.26 18.11 5.65
N PRO A 114 3.13 18.77 6.82
CA PRO A 114 3.42 20.20 6.95
C PRO A 114 4.81 20.56 6.42
N SER A 115 4.94 21.69 5.73
CA SER A 115 6.19 22.07 5.05
C SER A 115 7.40 22.20 6.00
N SER A 116 7.17 22.55 7.27
CA SER A 116 8.20 22.60 8.31
C SER A 116 8.87 21.25 8.54
N LEU A 117 8.07 20.21 8.75
CA LEU A 117 8.56 18.84 8.92
C LEU A 117 9.11 18.29 7.60
N LEU A 118 8.40 18.51 6.49
CA LEU A 118 8.82 18.03 5.16
C LEU A 118 10.22 18.54 4.78
N GLY A 119 10.59 19.75 5.19
CA GLY A 119 11.91 20.33 4.96
C GLY A 119 13.06 19.59 5.66
N ARG A 120 12.78 18.79 6.70
CA ARG A 120 13.77 18.01 7.45
C ARG A 120 13.80 16.53 7.06
N LEU A 121 12.82 16.05 6.30
CA LEU A 121 12.76 14.65 5.89
C LEU A 121 13.65 14.37 4.67
N PRO A 122 14.25 13.17 4.55
CA PRO A 122 14.97 12.77 3.35
C PRO A 122 14.12 12.87 2.08
N ARG A 123 14.70 13.32 0.97
CA ARG A 123 14.00 13.41 -0.32
C ARG A 123 14.37 12.24 -1.21
N HIS A 124 13.34 11.64 -1.80
CA HIS A 124 13.47 10.49 -2.69
C HIS A 124 12.79 10.82 -4.03
N PRO A 125 13.51 10.90 -5.15
CA PRO A 125 12.92 11.19 -6.44
C PRO A 125 11.80 10.20 -6.80
N GLY A 126 10.64 10.72 -7.21
CA GLY A 126 9.47 9.88 -7.53
C GLY A 126 8.66 9.38 -6.32
N TYR A 127 9.05 9.77 -5.10
CA TYR A 127 8.32 9.47 -3.87
C TYR A 127 7.94 10.74 -3.11
N GLU A 128 6.90 10.64 -2.28
CA GLU A 128 6.43 11.72 -1.45
C GLU A 128 6.09 11.25 -0.03
N TRP A 129 6.28 12.14 0.94
CA TRP A 129 5.86 11.92 2.32
C TRP A 129 4.40 12.30 2.52
N ARG A 130 3.66 11.45 3.25
CA ARG A 130 2.25 11.68 3.61
C ARG A 130 1.99 11.29 5.06
N VAL A 131 0.96 11.91 5.64
CA VAL A 131 0.45 11.54 6.97
C VAL A 131 -0.69 10.55 6.82
N ALA A 132 -0.63 9.45 7.59
CA ALA A 132 -1.64 8.41 7.64
C ALA A 132 -2.01 8.12 9.11
N GLY A 133 -2.97 8.88 9.64
CA GLY A 133 -3.29 8.85 11.07
C GLY A 133 -2.12 9.38 11.91
N THR A 134 -1.61 8.56 12.83
CA THR A 134 -0.38 8.85 13.61
C THR A 134 0.91 8.46 12.88
N ASP A 135 0.79 7.78 11.73
CA ASP A 135 1.93 7.22 11.00
C ASP A 135 2.40 8.19 9.91
N LEU A 136 3.70 8.21 9.65
CA LEU A 136 4.32 8.92 8.54
C LEU A 136 4.72 7.90 7.47
N ILE A 137 4.26 8.09 6.23
CA ILE A 137 4.47 7.11 5.15
C ILE A 137 5.17 7.74 3.95
N LEU A 138 6.05 6.97 3.32
CA LEU A 138 6.68 7.29 2.04
C LEU A 138 5.93 6.56 0.93
N ILE A 139 5.48 7.25 -0.10
CA ILE A 139 4.63 6.69 -1.17
C ILE A 139 5.23 7.00 -2.53
N SER A 140 5.19 6.04 -3.46
CA SER A 140 5.48 6.28 -4.88
C SER A 140 4.41 7.16 -5.51
N VAL A 141 4.81 8.27 -6.11
CA VAL A 141 3.89 9.21 -6.77
C VAL A 141 3.18 8.57 -7.96
N ALA A 142 3.87 7.69 -8.69
CA ALA A 142 3.34 7.06 -9.90
C ALA A 142 2.28 6.00 -9.63
N THR A 143 2.44 5.23 -8.54
CA THR A 143 1.63 4.02 -8.30
C THR A 143 0.79 4.08 -7.02
N ALA A 144 0.98 5.12 -6.18
CA ALA A 144 0.41 5.23 -4.84
C ALA A 144 0.74 4.03 -3.92
N VAL A 145 1.82 3.30 -4.22
CA VAL A 145 2.33 2.20 -3.43
C VAL A 145 3.16 2.72 -2.27
N VAL A 146 2.93 2.18 -1.08
CA VAL A 146 3.68 2.51 0.13
C VAL A 146 5.09 1.94 0.03
N ALA A 147 6.09 2.81 0.01
CA ALA A 147 7.50 2.44 -0.04
C ALA A 147 8.07 2.14 1.35
N ASP A 148 7.65 2.91 2.37
CA ASP A 148 8.03 2.68 3.75
C ASP A 148 7.04 3.31 4.74
N ILE A 149 7.05 2.85 5.99
CA ILE A 149 6.16 3.29 7.06
C ILE A 149 6.96 3.57 8.33
N LEU A 150 6.80 4.77 8.87
CA LEU A 150 7.30 5.16 10.18
C LEU A 150 6.11 5.27 11.13
N TYR A 151 6.00 4.30 12.02
CA TYR A 151 4.86 4.19 12.93
C TYR A 151 4.90 5.23 14.04
N ASP A 152 3.72 5.73 14.39
CA ASP A 152 3.47 6.56 15.58
C ASP A 152 4.34 7.83 15.65
N VAL A 153 4.67 8.42 14.50
CA VAL A 153 5.47 9.66 14.43
C VAL A 153 4.71 10.86 15.02
N PHE A 154 3.38 10.85 14.91
CA PHE A 154 2.50 11.94 15.34
C PHE A 154 1.61 11.58 16.54
N ASP A 155 1.93 10.48 17.22
CA ASP A 155 1.26 10.10 18.48
C ASP A 155 1.48 11.19 19.55
#